data_AF-A0A533ZAD8-F1
#
_entry.id   AF-A0A533ZAD8-F1
#
_cell.length_a   1.000
_cell.length_b   1.000
_cell.length_c   1.000
_cell.angle_alpha   90.00
_cell.angle_beta   90.00
_cell.angle_gamma   90.00
#
_symmetry.space_group_name_H-M   'P 1'
#
loop_
_entity.id
_entity.type
_entity.pdbx_description
1 polymer ?
#
loop_
_entity_poly.entity_id
_entity_poly.type
_entity_poly.pdbx_seq_one_letter_code
_entity_poly.pdbx_strand_id
1 'polypeptide(L)'
;MPLTRARIGVLMGGRSAEREISLRTGQAVHRALLRRGYQAVAIDVDASVHQQLRTNKVQVVFLALHGPGGEDGTIQGLLEIIGMPYTGSGVRASAIAMHKVTTKALLDCHGIPVPPGTVVQAGRPGKGPATVPPAGLRWPVVVKPAAQGSTIGVTIVR
;
A
#
# COMPACT_ATOMS: atom_id res chain seq x y z
N MET A 1 -27.01 -10.88 -14.11
CA MET A 1 -25.93 -11.56 -14.86
C MET A 1 -24.59 -10.99 -14.42
N PRO A 2 -23.51 -11.78 -14.33
CA PRO A 2 -22.18 -11.27 -13.98
C PRO A 2 -21.66 -10.31 -15.06
N LEU A 3 -20.98 -9.22 -14.67
CA LEU A 3 -20.46 -8.21 -15.61
C LEU A 3 -19.35 -8.75 -16.51
N THR A 4 -18.71 -9.86 -16.12
CA THR A 4 -17.65 -10.53 -16.89
C THR A 4 -17.60 -12.02 -16.56
N ARG A 5 -17.03 -12.80 -17.48
CA ARG A 5 -16.66 -14.21 -17.28
C ARG A 5 -15.19 -14.40 -16.94
N ALA A 6 -14.40 -13.32 -16.91
CA ALA A 6 -12.99 -13.37 -16.57
C ALA A 6 -12.79 -13.95 -15.17
N ARG A 7 -11.77 -14.79 -15.01
CA ARG A 7 -11.38 -15.30 -13.70
C ARG A 7 -10.57 -14.26 -12.93
N ILE A 8 -11.07 -13.88 -11.76
CA ILE A 8 -10.50 -12.83 -10.92
C ILE A 8 -9.57 -13.45 -9.88
N GLY A 9 -8.31 -13.01 -9.83
CA GLY A 9 -7.38 -13.34 -8.75
C GLY A 9 -7.45 -12.28 -7.66
N VAL A 10 -7.88 -12.62 -6.46
CA VAL A 10 -7.89 -11.73 -5.30
C VAL A 10 -6.57 -11.90 -4.56
N LEU A 11 -5.64 -10.97 -4.76
CA LEU A 11 -4.34 -10.99 -4.08
C LEU A 11 -4.47 -10.39 -2.68
N MET A 12 -3.99 -11.12 -1.68
CA MET A 12 -4.05 -10.74 -0.26
C MET A 12 -2.88 -11.31 0.53
N GLY A 13 -2.84 -11.04 1.84
CA GLY A 13 -1.78 -11.49 2.72
C GLY A 13 -0.47 -10.78 2.44
N GLY A 14 0.53 -11.51 1.95
CA GLY A 14 1.88 -10.96 1.74
C GLY A 14 2.73 -10.95 3.01
N ARG A 15 3.81 -10.18 2.99
CA ARG A 15 4.87 -10.17 4.02
C ARG A 15 4.92 -8.87 4.84
N SER A 16 4.00 -7.94 4.62
CA SER A 16 3.97 -6.66 5.34
C SER A 16 3.52 -6.85 6.80
N ALA A 17 3.78 -5.84 7.64
CA ALA A 17 3.24 -5.79 8.99
C ALA A 17 1.69 -5.73 9.02
N GLU A 18 1.07 -5.46 7.87
CA GLU A 18 -0.38 -5.31 7.68
C GLU A 18 -1.03 -6.59 7.12
N ARG A 19 -0.30 -7.72 7.08
CA ARG A 19 -0.74 -9.01 6.53
C ARG A 19 -2.14 -9.44 6.98
N GLU A 20 -2.42 -9.39 8.28
CA GLU A 20 -3.73 -9.82 8.83
C GLU A 20 -4.89 -8.94 8.33
N ILE A 21 -4.63 -7.64 8.15
CA ILE A 21 -5.60 -6.70 7.58
C ILE A 21 -5.84 -7.03 6.11
N SER A 22 -4.78 -7.38 5.38
CA SER A 22 -4.89 -7.83 4.00
C SER A 22 -5.66 -9.12 3.84
N LEU A 23 -5.38 -10.16 4.65
CA LEU A 23 -6.11 -11.42 4.61
C LEU A 23 -7.61 -11.21 4.86
N ARG A 24 -7.96 -10.41 5.88
CA ARG A 24 -9.37 -10.07 6.16
C ARG A 24 -10.05 -9.36 5.00
N THR A 25 -9.38 -8.38 4.41
CA THR A 25 -9.90 -7.62 3.27
C THR A 25 -10.09 -8.51 2.05
N GLY A 26 -9.06 -9.28 1.68
CA GLY A 26 -9.11 -10.18 0.53
C GLY A 26 -10.18 -11.26 0.66
N GLN A 27 -10.34 -11.83 1.86
CA GLN A 27 -11.40 -12.80 2.12
C GLN A 27 -12.80 -12.19 2.01
N ALA A 28 -12.99 -10.95 2.46
CA ALA A 28 -14.27 -10.26 2.30
C ALA A 28 -14.58 -10.00 0.81
N VAL A 29 -13.60 -9.54 0.03
CA VAL A 29 -13.71 -9.31 -1.41
C VAL A 29 -14.00 -10.62 -2.15
N HIS A 30 -13.22 -11.68 -1.89
CA HIS A 30 -13.38 -12.98 -2.52
C HIS A 30 -14.79 -13.54 -2.31
N ARG A 31 -15.28 -13.55 -1.06
CA ARG A 31 -16.65 -13.99 -0.75
C ARG A 31 -17.70 -13.14 -1.47
N ALA A 32 -17.50 -11.82 -1.57
CA ALA A 32 -18.44 -10.94 -2.26
C ALA A 32 -18.49 -11.22 -3.78
N LEU A 33 -17.35 -11.47 -4.41
CA LEU A 33 -17.26 -11.84 -5.82
C LEU A 33 -18.00 -13.17 -6.09
N LEU A 34 -17.78 -14.19 -5.26
CA LEU A 34 -18.48 -15.47 -5.39
C LEU A 34 -20.00 -15.32 -5.21
N ARG A 35 -20.46 -14.59 -4.20
CA ARG A 35 -21.91 -14.33 -3.98
C ARG A 35 -22.57 -13.61 -5.16
N ARG A 36 -21.81 -12.82 -5.91
CA ARG A 36 -22.28 -12.13 -7.12
C ARG A 36 -22.19 -12.99 -8.39
N GLY A 37 -21.73 -14.23 -8.29
CA GLY A 37 -21.63 -15.17 -9.39
C GLY A 37 -20.38 -14.99 -10.27
N TYR A 38 -19.35 -14.27 -9.81
CA TYR A 38 -18.07 -14.18 -10.52
C TYR A 38 -17.19 -15.41 -10.25
N GLN A 39 -16.33 -15.73 -11.21
CA GLN A 39 -15.25 -16.68 -10.98
C GLN A 39 -14.10 -15.97 -10.26
N ALA A 40 -13.82 -16.35 -9.02
CA ALA A 40 -12.75 -15.73 -8.23
C ALA A 40 -11.93 -16.76 -7.46
N VAL A 41 -10.62 -16.55 -7.40
CA VAL A 41 -9.67 -17.32 -6.60
C VAL A 41 -8.95 -16.40 -5.61
N ALA A 42 -8.86 -16.85 -4.37
CA ALA A 42 -8.10 -16.22 -3.31
C ALA A 42 -6.62 -16.64 -3.41
N ILE A 43 -5.69 -15.69 -3.43
CA ILE A 43 -4.24 -15.95 -3.51
C ILE A 43 -3.54 -15.15 -2.42
N ASP A 44 -2.91 -15.86 -1.48
CA ASP A 44 -1.98 -15.27 -0.52
C ASP A 44 -0.63 -15.07 -1.20
N VAL A 45 -0.16 -13.83 -1.25
CA VAL A 45 0.99 -13.46 -2.08
C VAL A 45 2.30 -13.89 -1.43
N ASP A 46 3.05 -14.70 -2.16
CA ASP A 46 4.43 -15.07 -1.86
C ASP A 46 5.29 -15.03 -3.14
N ALA A 47 6.51 -15.59 -3.07
CA ALA A 47 7.43 -15.63 -4.21
C ALA A 47 6.90 -16.42 -5.42
N SER A 48 5.90 -17.28 -5.23
CA SER A 48 5.27 -18.10 -6.27
C SER A 48 4.06 -17.44 -6.93
N VAL A 49 3.72 -16.19 -6.58
CA VAL A 49 2.51 -15.49 -7.05
C VAL A 49 2.34 -15.52 -8.57
N HIS A 50 3.42 -15.36 -9.34
CA HIS A 50 3.38 -15.49 -10.81
C HIS A 50 2.88 -16.88 -11.25
N GLN A 51 3.39 -17.95 -10.64
CA GLN A 51 2.99 -19.31 -10.96
C GLN A 51 1.54 -19.56 -10.52
N GLN A 52 1.14 -19.07 -9.36
CA GLN A 52 -0.23 -19.17 -8.87
C GLN A 52 -1.22 -18.48 -9.81
N LEU A 53 -0.91 -17.28 -10.31
CA LEU A 53 -1.74 -16.56 -11.30
C LEU A 53 -1.92 -17.39 -12.58
N ARG A 54 -0.84 -17.99 -13.09
CA ARG A 54 -0.86 -18.82 -14.31
C ARG A 54 -1.64 -20.12 -14.11
N THR A 55 -1.33 -20.89 -13.07
CA THR A 55 -1.99 -22.18 -12.79
C THR A 55 -3.49 -22.00 -12.60
N ASN A 56 -3.89 -20.93 -11.92
CA ASN A 56 -5.29 -20.62 -11.72
C ASN A 56 -5.96 -19.96 -12.93
N LYS A 57 -5.25 -19.71 -14.04
CA LYS A 57 -5.78 -19.03 -15.24
C LYS A 57 -6.45 -17.70 -14.91
N VAL A 58 -5.83 -16.91 -14.02
CA VAL A 58 -6.30 -15.56 -13.68
C VAL A 58 -6.20 -14.66 -14.91
N GLN A 59 -7.19 -13.80 -15.11
CA GLN A 59 -7.28 -12.88 -16.24
C GLN A 59 -7.38 -11.41 -15.81
N VAL A 60 -7.68 -11.16 -14.53
CA VAL A 60 -7.66 -9.84 -13.91
C VAL A 60 -7.41 -10.00 -12.42
N VAL A 61 -6.65 -9.09 -11.82
CA VAL A 61 -6.32 -9.10 -10.41
C VAL A 61 -7.09 -8.04 -9.64
N PHE A 62 -7.70 -8.44 -8.54
CA PHE A 62 -8.17 -7.52 -7.51
C PHE A 62 -7.08 -7.42 -6.43
N LEU A 63 -6.53 -6.23 -6.23
CA LEU A 63 -5.52 -5.96 -5.21
C LEU A 63 -6.19 -5.70 -3.86
N ALA A 64 -6.06 -6.64 -2.92
CA ALA A 64 -6.48 -6.50 -1.53
C ALA A 64 -5.27 -6.60 -0.56
N LEU A 65 -4.10 -6.22 -1.05
CA LEU A 65 -2.85 -6.13 -0.28
C LEU A 65 -2.79 -4.82 0.49
N HIS A 66 -2.11 -4.83 1.64
CA HIS A 66 -1.90 -3.66 2.49
C HIS A 66 -0.41 -3.55 2.82
N GLY A 67 0.12 -2.32 2.78
CA GLY A 67 1.50 -2.02 3.12
C GLY A 67 2.54 -2.32 2.01
N PRO A 68 3.83 -2.25 2.37
CA PRO A 68 4.94 -2.44 1.44
C PRO A 68 4.87 -3.79 0.71
N GLY A 69 5.24 -3.79 -0.57
CA GLY A 69 5.07 -4.90 -1.51
C GLY A 69 3.71 -4.95 -2.20
N GLY A 70 2.64 -4.44 -1.56
CA GLY A 70 1.28 -4.43 -2.09
C GLY A 70 0.81 -3.07 -2.61
N GLU A 71 1.15 -2.00 -1.89
CA GLU A 71 0.66 -0.64 -2.14
C GLU A 71 1.73 0.32 -2.67
N ASP A 72 2.98 -0.14 -2.78
CA ASP A 72 4.15 0.70 -3.10
C ASP A 72 4.62 0.60 -4.55
N GLY A 73 3.83 -0.04 -5.43
CA GLY A 73 4.19 -0.24 -6.83
C GLY A 73 4.92 -1.55 -7.12
N THR A 74 5.35 -2.31 -6.10
CA THR A 74 6.10 -3.56 -6.30
C THR A 74 5.29 -4.62 -7.03
N ILE A 75 4.14 -5.03 -6.48
CA ILE A 75 3.27 -6.01 -7.13
C ILE A 75 2.72 -5.48 -8.45
N GLN A 76 2.42 -4.17 -8.52
CA GLN A 76 1.98 -3.52 -9.75
C GLN A 76 3.02 -3.67 -10.86
N GLY A 77 4.31 -3.49 -10.55
CA GLY A 77 5.40 -3.67 -11.50
C GLY A 77 5.47 -5.10 -12.05
N LEU A 78 5.29 -6.10 -11.19
CA LEU A 78 5.18 -7.50 -11.64
C LEU A 78 3.99 -7.68 -12.60
N LEU A 79 2.82 -7.15 -12.24
CA LEU A 79 1.60 -7.29 -13.03
C LEU A 79 1.70 -6.59 -14.38
N GLU A 80 2.35 -5.41 -14.45
CA GLU A 80 2.68 -4.72 -15.69
C GLU A 80 3.61 -5.57 -16.59
N ILE A 81 4.68 -6.14 -16.03
CA ILE A 81 5.62 -6.99 -16.78
C ILE A 81 4.92 -8.18 -17.44
N ILE A 82 3.98 -8.81 -16.74
CA ILE A 82 3.25 -9.97 -17.26
C ILE A 82 1.97 -9.60 -18.04
N GLY A 83 1.68 -8.30 -18.21
CA GLY A 83 0.49 -7.81 -18.90
C GLY A 83 -0.83 -8.18 -18.22
N MET A 84 -0.85 -8.33 -16.90
CA MET A 84 -2.03 -8.69 -16.11
C MET A 84 -2.82 -7.44 -15.71
N PRO A 85 -4.06 -7.25 -16.17
CA PRO A 85 -4.90 -6.14 -15.71
C PRO A 85 -5.17 -6.24 -14.21
N TYR A 86 -5.17 -5.11 -13.50
CA TYR A 86 -5.41 -5.10 -12.06
C TYR A 86 -6.15 -3.84 -11.59
N THR A 87 -6.78 -3.91 -10.42
CA THR A 87 -7.52 -2.79 -9.82
C THR A 87 -6.60 -1.77 -9.15
N GLY A 88 -6.95 -0.48 -9.22
CA GLY A 88 -6.28 0.58 -8.47
C GLY A 88 -5.25 1.34 -9.29
N SER A 89 -4.25 1.91 -8.60
CA SER A 89 -3.25 2.81 -9.18
C SER A 89 -2.11 2.07 -9.91
N GLY A 90 -1.57 2.72 -10.94
CA GLY A 90 -0.34 2.33 -11.64
C GLY A 90 0.90 2.33 -10.74
N VAL A 91 2.01 1.73 -11.21
CA VAL A 91 3.30 1.64 -10.48
C VAL A 91 3.75 2.98 -9.88
N ARG A 92 3.81 4.03 -10.70
CA ARG A 92 4.30 5.36 -10.28
C ARG A 92 3.43 5.97 -9.19
N ALA A 93 2.12 5.92 -9.38
CA ALA A 93 1.17 6.52 -8.44
C ALA A 93 1.21 5.79 -7.08
N SER A 94 1.24 4.46 -7.10
CA SER A 94 1.36 3.64 -5.89
C SER A 94 2.67 3.92 -5.12
N ALA A 95 3.81 3.93 -5.82
CA ALA A 95 5.11 4.22 -5.22
C ALA A 95 5.19 5.62 -4.58
N ILE A 96 4.68 6.64 -5.28
CA ILE A 96 4.66 8.02 -4.76
C ILE A 96 3.75 8.10 -3.54
N ALA A 97 2.51 7.59 -3.66
CA ALA A 97 1.49 7.68 -2.61
C ALA A 97 1.92 6.98 -1.31
N MET A 98 2.64 5.86 -1.42
CA MET A 98 3.13 5.15 -0.24
C MET A 98 4.22 5.94 0.50
N HIS A 99 5.04 6.71 -0.23
CA HIS A 99 6.12 7.50 0.35
C HIS A 99 5.69 8.93 0.69
N LYS A 100 5.33 9.16 1.96
CA LYS A 100 4.74 10.42 2.46
C LYS A 100 5.61 11.65 2.23
N VAL A 101 6.93 11.51 2.29
CA VAL A 101 7.85 12.63 2.02
C VAL A 101 7.78 13.05 0.55
N THR A 102 7.79 12.06 -0.36
CA THR A 102 7.72 12.31 -1.80
C THR A 102 6.34 12.83 -2.19
N THR A 103 5.28 12.22 -1.67
CA THR A 103 3.91 12.72 -1.83
C THR A 103 3.82 14.18 -1.39
N LYS A 104 4.31 14.50 -0.18
CA LYS A 104 4.24 15.86 0.35
C LYS A 104 4.99 16.87 -0.53
N ALA A 105 6.21 16.54 -0.96
CA ALA A 105 7.00 17.41 -1.83
C ALA A 105 6.32 17.64 -3.19
N LEU A 106 5.70 16.60 -3.76
CA LEU A 106 4.99 16.72 -5.04
C LEU A 106 3.72 17.56 -4.90
N LEU A 107 2.94 17.35 -3.85
CA LEU A 107 1.74 18.15 -3.57
C LEU A 107 2.10 19.64 -3.39
N ASP A 108 3.11 19.93 -2.59
CA ASP A 108 3.58 21.29 -2.32
C ASP A 108 4.06 22.01 -3.59
N CYS A 109 4.82 21.31 -4.44
CA CYS A 109 5.28 21.80 -5.75
C CYS A 109 4.11 22.20 -6.67
N HIS A 110 2.96 21.54 -6.53
CA HIS A 110 1.73 21.83 -7.27
C HIS A 110 0.77 22.76 -6.52
N GLY A 111 1.20 23.40 -5.43
CA GLY A 111 0.39 24.34 -4.67
C GLY A 111 -0.76 23.68 -3.88
N ILE A 112 -0.72 22.36 -3.70
CA ILE A 112 -1.69 21.64 -2.87
C ILE A 112 -1.25 21.73 -1.41
N PRO A 113 -2.08 22.28 -0.50
CA PRO A 113 -1.69 22.48 0.89
C PRO A 113 -1.29 21.18 1.59
N VAL A 114 -0.15 21.20 2.27
CA VAL A 114 0.36 20.09 3.09
C VAL A 114 0.79 20.59 4.47
N PRO A 115 0.63 19.80 5.55
CA PRO A 115 1.06 20.23 6.88
C PRO A 115 2.56 20.49 6.93
N PRO A 116 3.04 21.59 7.56
CA PRO A 116 4.46 21.83 7.75
C PRO A 116 5.10 20.68 8.54
N GLY A 117 6.37 20.40 8.28
CA GLY A 117 7.05 19.25 8.88
C GLY A 117 8.46 19.08 8.36
N THR A 118 9.27 18.32 9.10
CA THR A 118 10.66 17.99 8.75
C THR A 118 10.84 16.48 8.60
N VAL A 119 11.93 16.08 7.93
CA VAL A 119 12.30 14.67 7.73
C VAL A 119 13.51 14.36 8.60
N VAL A 120 13.39 13.31 9.42
CA VAL A 120 14.50 12.80 10.24
C VAL A 120 14.96 11.47 9.65
N GLN A 121 16.27 11.34 9.44
CA GLN A 121 16.88 10.11 8.96
C GLN A 121 17.49 9.32 10.12
N ALA A 122 17.28 7.99 10.11
CA ALA A 122 17.92 7.10 11.07
C ALA A 122 19.45 7.20 10.96
N GLY A 123 20.15 7.15 12.09
CA GLY A 123 21.61 7.21 12.14
C GLY A 123 22.22 8.61 12.03
N ARG A 124 21.44 9.67 11.77
CA ARG A 124 21.91 11.04 12.01
C ARG A 124 21.86 11.32 13.51
N PRO A 125 22.99 11.62 14.17
CA PRO A 125 23.00 11.89 15.60
C PRO A 125 22.17 13.13 15.92
N GLY A 126 21.06 12.92 16.63
CA GLY A 126 20.34 13.99 17.31
C GLY A 126 21.04 14.30 18.64
N LYS A 127 21.05 15.57 19.06
CA LYS A 127 21.50 15.95 20.40
C LYS A 127 20.43 15.53 21.42
N GLY A 128 20.46 14.27 21.86
CA GLY A 128 19.60 13.76 22.95
C GLY A 128 18.09 13.87 22.70
N PRO A 129 17.25 13.66 23.73
CA PRO A 129 15.81 13.88 23.63
C PRO A 129 15.52 15.35 23.31
N ALA A 130 14.72 15.58 22.26
CA ALA A 130 14.36 16.92 21.83
C ALA A 130 13.47 17.60 22.88
N THR A 131 14.00 18.65 23.53
CA THR A 131 13.27 19.46 24.52
C THR A 131 12.40 20.55 23.86
N VAL A 132 12.61 20.79 22.56
CA VAL A 132 11.89 21.79 21.76
C VAL A 132 11.44 21.15 20.44
N PRO A 133 10.31 21.61 19.85
CA PRO A 133 9.87 21.05 18.58
C PRO A 133 10.86 21.47 17.47
N PRO A 134 10.93 20.71 16.37
CA PRO A 134 11.76 21.11 15.23
C PRO A 134 11.43 22.52 14.75
N ALA A 135 12.43 23.22 14.19
CA ALA A 135 12.27 24.59 13.72
C ALA A 135 11.04 24.76 12.81
N GLY A 136 10.23 25.79 13.08
CA GLY A 136 8.99 26.07 12.35
C GLY A 136 7.77 25.24 12.77
N LEU A 137 7.90 24.36 13.78
CA LEU A 137 6.79 23.59 14.33
C LEU A 137 6.46 24.02 15.77
N ARG A 138 5.27 23.67 16.22
CA ARG A 138 4.79 23.87 17.60
C ARG A 138 4.30 22.54 18.16
N TRP A 139 4.40 22.36 19.47
CA TRP A 139 3.77 21.22 20.12
C TRP A 139 2.24 21.32 20.06
N PRO A 140 1.51 20.19 19.98
CA PRO A 140 2.03 18.84 19.78
C PRO A 140 2.41 18.58 18.31
N VAL A 141 3.33 17.64 18.07
CA VAL A 141 3.70 17.20 16.71
C VAL A 141 3.36 15.73 16.50
N VAL A 142 3.09 15.37 15.24
CA VAL A 142 2.88 13.98 14.84
C VAL A 142 4.16 13.44 14.20
N VAL A 143 4.73 12.39 14.81
CA VAL A 143 5.83 11.62 14.23
C VAL A 143 5.24 10.41 13.54
N LYS A 144 5.66 10.13 12.30
CA LYS A 144 5.19 8.99 11.50
C LYS A 144 6.28 8.47 10.56
N PRO A 145 6.34 7.16 10.26
CA PRO A 145 7.27 6.64 9.28
C PRO A 145 6.93 7.15 7.87
N ALA A 146 7.96 7.34 7.05
CA ALA A 146 7.81 7.86 5.69
C ALA A 146 6.98 6.92 4.79
N ALA A 147 7.17 5.61 4.91
CA ALA A 147 6.65 4.60 3.97
C ALA A 147 5.92 3.43 4.66
N GLN A 148 5.15 3.70 5.73
CA GLN A 148 4.29 2.70 6.41
C GLN A 148 2.81 3.06 6.35
N GLY A 149 1.93 2.04 6.33
CA GLY A 149 0.48 2.17 6.38
C GLY A 149 -0.10 2.01 7.79
N SER A 150 -1.42 1.91 7.87
CA SER A 150 -2.21 1.52 9.07
C SER A 150 -1.81 2.17 10.40
N THR A 151 -1.38 3.44 10.39
CA THR A 151 -0.97 4.19 11.60
C THR A 151 0.22 3.54 12.35
N ILE A 152 0.90 2.58 11.72
CA ILE A 152 2.04 1.88 12.30
C ILE A 152 3.19 2.89 12.52
N GLY A 153 3.66 2.96 13.76
CA GLY A 153 4.74 3.87 14.17
C GLY A 153 4.33 5.35 14.24
N VAL A 154 3.03 5.67 14.18
CA VAL A 154 2.55 7.04 14.38
C VAL A 154 2.43 7.34 15.86
N THR A 155 3.04 8.44 16.29
CA THR A 155 3.02 8.92 17.68
C THR A 155 2.74 10.41 17.72
N ILE A 156 1.92 10.84 18.68
CA ILE A 156 1.75 12.26 19.01
C ILE A 156 2.72 12.59 20.15
N VAL A 157 3.63 13.51 19.90
CA VAL A 157 4.58 14.02 20.89
C VAL A 157 4.07 15.36 21.39
N ARG A 158 4.03 15.52 22.71
CA ARG A 158 3.44 16.68 23.41
C ARG A 158 4.47 17.31 24.33
#